data_AF-A0A1J5IRV2-F1
#
_entry.id   AF-A0A1J5IRV2-F1
#
_cell.length_a   1.000
_cell.length_b   1.000
_cell.length_c   1.000
_cell.angle_alpha   90.00
_cell.angle_beta   90.00
_cell.angle_gamma   90.00
#
_symmetry.space_group_name_H-M   'P 1'
#
loop_
_entity.id
_entity.type
_entity.pdbx_description
1 polymer ?
#
loop_
_entity_poly.entity_id
_entity_poly.type
_entity_poly.pdbx_seq_one_letter_code
_entity_poly.pdbx_strand_id
1 'polypeptide(L)'
;MELRSLTVDGFVAAVASGDPTPGGGSVGALCGALGAALTRMVCGLTLEREKFRDSWTELEPVARESSQLRQRFLDLVQDDTDAYQTVLTAFALPQGTSEQQEQRRQAVEQAMQGAASVPLATLGAAAKLIGFCETAIRRGNPNTLTDAGVAAQMAL
;
A
#
# COMPACT_ATOMS: atom_id res chain seq x y z
N MET A 1 -2.48 15.76 -7.66
CA MET A 1 -2.61 15.99 -6.20
C MET A 1 -1.75 14.94 -5.52
N GLU A 2 -0.91 15.33 -4.56
CA GLU A 2 -0.12 14.34 -3.81
C GLU A 2 -0.99 13.79 -2.67
N LEU A 3 -1.44 12.54 -2.81
CA LEU A 3 -2.45 11.96 -1.90
C LEU A 3 -1.91 11.74 -0.48
N ARG A 4 -0.64 11.36 -0.37
CA ARG A 4 0.02 11.04 0.91
C ARG A 4 0.28 12.25 1.80
N SER A 5 0.15 13.48 1.28
CA SER A 5 0.31 14.72 2.06
C SER A 5 -1.03 15.32 2.50
N LEU A 6 -2.16 14.70 2.13
CA LEU A 6 -3.47 15.08 2.63
C LEU A 6 -3.62 14.73 4.11
N THR A 7 -4.49 15.49 4.80
CA THR A 7 -4.98 15.06 6.11
C THR A 7 -5.85 13.82 5.95
N VAL A 8 -6.08 13.09 7.05
CA VAL A 8 -6.98 11.93 7.05
C VAL A 8 -8.37 12.32 6.53
N ASP A 9 -8.93 13.42 7.04
CA ASP A 9 -10.23 13.94 6.57
C ASP A 9 -10.19 14.31 5.08
N GLY A 10 -9.10 14.91 4.62
CA GLY A 10 -8.92 15.28 3.21
C GLY A 10 -8.85 14.07 2.29
N PHE A 11 -8.13 13.02 2.70
CA PHE A 11 -8.05 11.77 1.94
C PHE A 11 -9.41 11.07 1.89
N VAL A 12 -10.11 10.96 3.02
CA VAL A 12 -11.44 10.35 3.08
C VAL A 12 -12.46 11.13 2.23
N ALA A 13 -12.42 12.46 2.27
CA ALA A 13 -13.27 13.30 1.43
C ALA A 13 -12.96 13.13 -0.07
N ALA A 14 -11.68 12.98 -0.43
CA ALA A 14 -11.29 12.73 -1.81
C ALA A 14 -11.79 11.36 -2.31
N VAL A 15 -11.66 10.30 -1.51
CA VAL A 15 -12.21 8.96 -1.83
C VAL A 15 -13.73 8.98 -1.99
N ALA A 16 -14.43 9.77 -1.17
CA ALA A 16 -15.89 9.90 -1.22
C ALA A 16 -16.39 10.86 -2.32
N SER A 17 -15.49 11.46 -3.10
CA SER A 17 -15.85 12.42 -4.14
C SER A 17 -16.43 11.72 -5.39
N GLY A 18 -16.91 12.53 -6.35
CA GLY A 18 -17.31 12.04 -7.68
C GLY A 18 -16.14 11.87 -8.66
N ASP A 19 -14.92 12.18 -8.22
CA ASP A 19 -13.73 12.09 -9.06
C ASP A 19 -13.29 10.62 -9.21
N PRO A 20 -12.69 10.25 -10.35
CA PRO A 20 -12.31 8.86 -10.59
C PRO A 20 -11.08 8.40 -9.79
N THR A 21 -10.36 9.32 -9.14
CA THR A 21 -9.23 9.05 -8.23
C THR A 21 -9.29 9.95 -7.00
N PRO A 22 -8.85 9.50 -5.80
CA PRO A 22 -8.31 8.17 -5.49
C PRO A 22 -9.38 7.05 -5.49
N GLY A 23 -8.99 5.86 -5.96
CA GLY A 23 -9.86 4.69 -6.05
C GLY A 23 -9.53 3.58 -5.05
N GLY A 24 -10.11 2.39 -5.26
CA GLY A 24 -9.92 1.24 -4.38
C GLY A 24 -8.47 0.76 -4.24
N GLY A 25 -7.66 0.87 -5.30
CA GLY A 25 -6.23 0.53 -5.25
C GLY A 25 -5.46 1.44 -4.28
N SER A 26 -5.68 2.75 -4.38
CA SER A 26 -5.14 3.76 -3.47
C SER A 26 -5.57 3.50 -2.02
N VAL A 27 -6.83 3.13 -1.77
CA VAL A 27 -7.33 2.77 -0.43
C VAL A 27 -6.67 1.48 0.08
N GLY A 28 -6.57 0.44 -0.75
CA GLY A 28 -5.91 -0.82 -0.38
C GLY A 28 -4.44 -0.63 -0.03
N ALA A 29 -3.72 0.20 -0.79
CA ALA A 29 -2.34 0.57 -0.47
C ALA A 29 -2.27 1.34 0.87
N LEU A 30 -3.19 2.27 1.15
CA LEU A 30 -3.23 2.97 2.43
C LEU A 30 -3.50 2.02 3.61
N CYS A 31 -4.40 1.05 3.46
CA CYS A 31 -4.62 0.00 4.46
C CYS A 31 -3.31 -0.76 4.75
N GLY A 32 -2.58 -1.15 3.70
CA GLY A 32 -1.26 -1.77 3.85
C GLY A 32 -0.26 -0.88 4.61
N ALA A 33 -0.24 0.43 4.36
CA ALA A 33 0.62 1.37 5.09
C ALA A 33 0.27 1.42 6.58
N LEU A 34 -1.02 1.46 6.91
CA LEU A 34 -1.51 1.45 8.30
C LEU A 34 -1.19 0.13 9.00
N GLY A 35 -1.38 -1.01 8.31
CA GLY A 35 -1.02 -2.32 8.83
C GLY A 35 0.48 -2.42 9.11
N ALA A 36 1.33 -1.98 8.19
CA ALA A 36 2.78 -1.94 8.38
C ALA A 36 3.21 -1.03 9.55
N ALA A 37 2.53 0.10 9.74
CA ALA A 37 2.78 0.99 10.87
C ALA A 37 2.43 0.33 12.21
N LEU A 38 1.28 -0.35 12.31
CA LEU A 38 0.87 -1.09 13.50
C LEU A 38 1.82 -2.26 13.80
N THR A 39 2.20 -3.05 12.79
CA THR A 39 3.18 -4.14 12.95
C THR A 39 4.52 -3.60 13.48
N ARG A 40 5.01 -2.49 12.92
CA ARG A 40 6.21 -1.81 13.44
C ARG A 40 6.04 -1.37 14.89
N MET A 41 4.90 -0.81 15.26
CA MET A 41 4.61 -0.37 16.64
C MET A 41 4.65 -1.56 17.60
N VAL A 42 3.98 -2.67 17.27
CA VAL A 42 3.95 -3.90 18.08
C VAL A 42 5.37 -4.44 18.31
N CYS A 43 6.17 -4.55 17.24
CA CYS A 43 7.56 -4.96 17.38
C CYS A 43 8.33 -4.00 18.28
N GLY A 44 8.19 -2.68 18.09
CA GLY A 44 8.87 -1.66 18.89
C GLY A 44 8.59 -1.77 20.39
N LEU A 45 7.31 -1.83 20.78
CA LEU A 45 6.90 -1.98 22.18
C LEU A 45 7.39 -3.29 22.83
N THR A 46 7.67 -4.30 22.01
CA THR A 46 8.22 -5.59 22.46
C THR A 46 9.74 -5.48 22.66
N LEU A 47 10.43 -4.85 21.71
CA LEU A 47 11.89 -4.63 21.74
C LEU A 47 12.34 -3.68 22.87
N GLU A 48 11.45 -2.88 23.44
CA GLU A 48 11.75 -2.01 24.58
C GLU A 48 11.73 -2.74 25.95
N ARG A 49 11.38 -4.03 25.98
CA ARG A 49 11.14 -4.78 27.22
C ARG A 49 12.10 -5.97 27.32
N GLU A 50 13.01 -5.92 28.29
CA GLU A 50 14.03 -6.96 28.54
C GLU A 50 13.42 -8.36 28.72
N LYS A 51 12.23 -8.47 29.30
CA LYS A 51 11.54 -9.77 29.47
C LYS A 51 11.21 -10.50 28.15
N PHE A 52 11.29 -9.81 27.01
CA PHE A 52 11.07 -10.37 25.67
C PHE A 52 12.36 -10.53 24.86
N ARG A 53 13.53 -10.44 25.51
CA ARG A 53 14.84 -10.48 24.84
C ARG A 53 15.04 -11.68 23.92
N ASP A 54 14.51 -12.85 24.30
CA ASP A 54 14.56 -14.07 23.50
C ASP A 54 13.86 -13.93 22.13
N SER A 55 12.93 -12.98 21.99
CA SER A 55 12.18 -12.71 20.76
C SER A 55 12.81 -11.58 19.91
N TRP A 56 13.82 -10.87 20.40
CA TRP A 56 14.34 -9.68 19.72
C TRP A 56 14.98 -10.01 18.38
N THR A 57 15.76 -11.09 18.30
CA THR A 57 16.40 -11.55 17.05
C THR A 57 15.38 -11.81 15.93
N GLU A 58 14.16 -12.25 16.28
CA GLU A 58 13.07 -12.46 15.32
C GLU A 58 12.34 -11.15 14.98
N LEU A 59 12.19 -10.23 15.94
CA LEU A 59 11.36 -9.02 15.80
C LEU A 59 12.10 -7.79 15.26
N GLU A 60 13.42 -7.69 15.44
CA GLU A 60 14.22 -6.57 14.91
C GLU A 60 14.14 -6.46 13.38
N PRO A 61 14.32 -7.55 12.60
CA PRO A 61 14.15 -7.50 11.15
C PRO A 61 12.72 -7.11 10.75
N VAL A 62 11.73 -7.67 11.45
CA VAL A 62 10.30 -7.40 11.20
C VAL A 62 9.98 -5.92 11.41
N ALA A 63 10.49 -5.31 12.47
CA ALA A 63 10.33 -3.87 12.71
C ALA A 63 10.94 -3.06 11.56
N ARG A 64 12.19 -3.35 11.19
CA ARG A 64 12.88 -2.61 10.12
C ARG A 64 12.15 -2.74 8.79
N GLU A 65 11.80 -3.95 8.39
CA GLU A 65 11.12 -4.24 7.12
C GLU A 65 9.70 -3.67 7.09
N SER A 66 8.96 -3.72 8.20
CA SER A 66 7.64 -3.09 8.30
C SER A 66 7.71 -1.57 8.12
N SER A 67 8.79 -0.93 8.58
CA SER A 67 9.01 0.50 8.33
C SER A 67 9.23 0.82 6.86
N GLN A 68 9.92 -0.07 6.13
CA GLN A 68 10.13 0.04 4.69
C GLN A 68 8.84 -0.24 3.91
N LEU A 69 8.08 -1.27 4.29
CA LEU A 69 6.79 -1.57 3.69
C LEU A 69 5.80 -0.43 3.87
N ARG A 70 5.77 0.21 5.05
CA ARG A 70 4.96 1.42 5.28
C ARG A 70 5.23 2.48 4.22
N GLN A 71 6.51 2.79 3.97
CA GLN A 71 6.86 3.78 2.95
C GLN A 71 6.47 3.30 1.55
N ARG A 72 6.74 2.02 1.23
CA ARG A 72 6.38 1.46 -0.08
C ARG A 72 4.87 1.52 -0.34
N PHE A 73 4.05 1.24 0.66
CA PHE A 73 2.61 1.36 0.55
C PHE A 73 2.16 2.80 0.35
N LEU A 74 2.75 3.77 1.04
CA LEU A 74 2.46 5.20 0.81
C LEU A 74 2.83 5.63 -0.62
N ASP A 75 3.91 5.09 -1.18
CA ASP A 75 4.26 5.34 -2.58
C ASP A 75 3.24 4.69 -3.52
N LEU A 76 2.79 3.46 -3.22
CA LEU A 76 1.77 2.75 -3.99
C LEU A 76 0.40 3.46 -4.02
N VAL A 77 0.05 4.22 -2.96
CA VAL A 77 -1.14 5.10 -2.97
C VAL A 77 -1.05 6.11 -4.10
N GLN A 78 0.11 6.72 -4.30
CA GLN A 78 0.33 7.69 -5.38
C GLN A 78 0.45 6.98 -6.73
N ASP A 79 1.20 5.88 -6.79
CA ASP A 79 1.41 5.09 -8.02
C ASP A 79 0.06 4.68 -8.65
N ASP A 80 -0.93 4.29 -7.85
CA ASP A 80 -2.26 3.86 -8.32
C ASP A 80 -3.00 4.99 -9.04
N THR A 81 -2.99 6.19 -8.45
CA THR A 81 -3.63 7.38 -9.02
C THR A 81 -2.91 7.84 -10.29
N ASP A 82 -1.59 7.84 -10.29
CA ASP A 82 -0.78 8.27 -11.45
C ASP A 82 -0.92 7.28 -12.62
N ALA A 83 -0.98 5.98 -12.33
CA ALA A 83 -1.20 4.96 -13.35
C ALA A 83 -2.60 5.07 -13.96
N TYR A 84 -3.63 5.33 -13.15
CA TYR A 84 -4.98 5.57 -13.66
C TYR A 84 -5.05 6.82 -14.55
N GLN A 85 -4.38 7.91 -14.16
CA GLN A 85 -4.31 9.13 -14.98
C GLN A 85 -3.62 8.88 -16.34
N THR A 86 -2.60 8.01 -16.36
CA THR A 86 -1.92 7.59 -17.59
C THR A 86 -2.88 6.84 -18.52
N VAL A 87 -3.73 5.96 -17.97
CA VAL A 87 -4.78 5.27 -18.74
C VAL A 87 -5.79 6.25 -19.33
N LEU A 88 -6.28 7.22 -18.54
CA LEU A 88 -7.19 8.25 -19.06
C LEU A 88 -6.56 9.05 -20.21
N THR A 89 -5.29 9.44 -20.05
CA THR A 89 -4.53 10.19 -21.06
C THR A 89 -4.39 9.39 -22.35
N ALA A 90 -4.09 8.09 -22.26
CA ALA A 90 -4.00 7.21 -23.42
C ALA A 90 -5.35 7.08 -24.14
N PHE A 91 -6.46 6.98 -23.39
CA PHE A 91 -7.80 6.91 -23.99
C PHE A 91 -8.22 8.19 -24.70
N ALA A 92 -7.71 9.35 -24.27
CA ALA A 92 -7.99 10.65 -24.85
C ALA A 92 -7.22 10.95 -26.15
N LEU A 93 -6.28 10.08 -26.56
CA LEU A 93 -5.53 10.27 -27.79
C LEU A 93 -6.45 10.29 -29.04
N PRO A 94 -6.07 11.04 -30.10
CA PRO A 94 -6.83 11.09 -31.35
C PRO A 94 -6.99 9.71 -32.00
N GLN A 95 -8.04 9.55 -32.81
CA GLN A 95 -8.36 8.30 -33.52
C GLN A 95 -8.92 8.53 -34.93
N GLY A 96 -8.62 9.69 -35.53
CA GLY A 96 -9.17 10.12 -36.82
C GLY A 96 -8.47 9.51 -38.04
N THR A 97 -7.26 8.98 -37.88
CA THR A 97 -6.50 8.29 -38.94
C THR A 97 -6.07 6.90 -38.49
N SER A 98 -5.75 6.00 -39.43
CA SER A 98 -5.25 4.65 -39.11
C SER A 98 -3.95 4.70 -38.27
N GLU A 99 -3.08 5.66 -38.53
CA GLU A 99 -1.86 5.87 -37.73
C GLU A 99 -2.18 6.30 -36.30
N GLN A 100 -3.11 7.25 -36.12
CA GLN A 100 -3.57 7.69 -34.81
C GLN A 100 -4.23 6.55 -34.02
N GLN A 101 -5.03 5.72 -34.70
CA GLN A 101 -5.67 4.56 -34.08
C GLN A 101 -4.64 3.55 -33.57
N GLU A 102 -3.58 3.29 -34.35
CA GLU A 102 -2.53 2.38 -33.95
C GLU A 102 -1.69 2.93 -32.78
N GLN A 103 -1.31 4.21 -32.83
CA GLN A 103 -0.61 4.87 -31.72
C GLN A 103 -1.44 4.86 -30.44
N ARG A 104 -2.74 5.17 -30.54
CA ARG A 104 -3.67 5.11 -29.41
C ARG A 104 -3.78 3.69 -28.86
N ARG A 105 -3.89 2.68 -29.72
CA ARG A 105 -3.95 1.27 -29.30
C ARG A 105 -2.72 0.88 -28.48
N GLN A 106 -1.52 1.19 -28.96
CA GLN A 106 -0.26 0.90 -28.27
C GLN A 106 -0.16 1.64 -26.95
N ALA A 107 -0.52 2.93 -26.92
CA ALA A 107 -0.49 3.73 -25.69
C ALA A 107 -1.47 3.20 -24.63
N VAL A 108 -2.68 2.80 -25.01
CA VAL A 108 -3.67 2.20 -24.10
C VAL A 108 -3.16 0.87 -23.56
N GLU A 109 -2.60 0.02 -24.41
CA GLU A 109 -2.03 -1.27 -23.99
C GLU A 109 -0.91 -1.10 -22.96
N GLN A 110 0.05 -0.20 -23.23
CA GLN A 110 1.13 0.10 -22.30
C GLN A 110 0.62 0.69 -20.98
N ALA A 111 -0.33 1.64 -21.05
CA ALA A 111 -0.91 2.25 -19.86
C ALA A 111 -1.65 1.23 -18.99
N MET A 112 -2.40 0.29 -19.61
CA MET A 112 -3.09 -0.79 -18.90
C MET A 112 -2.11 -1.75 -18.22
N GLN A 113 -1.01 -2.10 -18.87
CA GLN A 113 0.04 -2.92 -18.26
C GLN A 113 0.67 -2.19 -17.06
N GLY A 114 0.95 -0.89 -17.19
CA GLY A 114 1.42 -0.05 -16.09
C GLY A 114 0.42 -0.02 -14.93
N ALA A 115 -0.86 0.25 -15.20
CA ALA A 115 -1.92 0.25 -14.21
C ALA A 115 -2.10 -1.09 -13.50
N ALA A 116 -1.98 -2.21 -14.22
CA ALA A 116 -2.05 -3.55 -13.61
C ALA A 116 -0.83 -3.89 -12.74
N SER A 117 0.32 -3.25 -12.96
CA SER A 117 1.54 -3.51 -12.19
C SER A 117 1.45 -2.99 -10.75
N VAL A 118 0.70 -1.91 -10.51
CA VAL A 118 0.53 -1.29 -9.19
C VAL A 118 -0.23 -2.18 -8.18
N PRO A 119 -1.43 -2.72 -8.50
CA PRO A 119 -2.11 -3.65 -7.59
C PRO A 119 -1.31 -4.94 -7.40
N LEU A 120 -0.59 -5.42 -8.41
CA LEU A 120 0.31 -6.58 -8.24
C LEU A 120 1.43 -6.29 -7.24
N ALA A 121 2.05 -5.11 -7.32
CA ALA A 121 3.05 -4.68 -6.35
C ALA A 121 2.46 -4.51 -4.94
N THR A 122 1.22 -4.01 -4.85
CA THR A 122 0.47 -3.89 -3.59
C THR A 122 0.21 -5.25 -2.96
N LEU A 123 -0.27 -6.22 -3.73
CA LEU A 123 -0.47 -7.60 -3.27
C LEU A 123 0.84 -8.25 -2.81
N GLY A 124 1.93 -8.04 -3.55
CA GLY A 124 3.25 -8.55 -3.17
C GLY A 124 3.77 -7.95 -1.85
N ALA A 125 3.54 -6.65 -1.62
CA ALA A 125 3.86 -6.00 -0.35
C ALA A 125 2.96 -6.49 0.80
N ALA A 126 1.67 -6.69 0.53
CA ALA A 126 0.69 -7.19 1.50
C ALA A 126 1.03 -8.62 1.95
N ALA A 127 1.38 -9.51 1.01
CA ALA A 127 1.80 -10.87 1.33
C ALA A 127 3.02 -10.91 2.27
N LYS A 128 3.99 -10.01 2.08
CA LYS A 128 5.14 -9.87 3.01
C LYS A 128 4.69 -9.36 4.37
N LEU A 129 3.82 -8.35 4.40
CA LEU A 129 3.29 -7.78 5.64
C LEU A 129 2.51 -8.81 6.46
N ILE A 130 1.71 -9.69 5.82
CA ILE A 130 0.98 -10.75 6.52
C ILE A 130 1.95 -11.66 7.30
N GLY A 131 3.07 -12.05 6.69
CA GLY A 131 4.10 -12.85 7.38
C GLY A 131 4.71 -12.12 8.58
N PHE A 132 4.92 -10.82 8.46
CA PHE A 132 5.40 -9.98 9.57
C PHE A 132 4.36 -9.82 10.69
N CYS A 133 3.08 -9.66 10.34
CA CYS A 133 1.99 -9.66 11.31
C CYS A 133 1.93 -10.98 12.08
N GLU A 134 2.13 -12.12 11.40
CA GLU A 134 2.19 -13.43 12.07
C GLU A 134 3.34 -13.50 13.09
N THR A 135 4.55 -13.08 12.71
CA THR A 135 5.68 -13.04 13.66
C THR A 135 5.38 -12.12 14.85
N ALA A 136 4.83 -10.93 14.60
CA ALA A 136 4.45 -9.98 15.64
C ALA A 136 3.36 -10.54 16.58
N ILE A 137 2.38 -11.29 16.06
CA ILE A 137 1.35 -11.95 16.85
C ILE A 137 1.95 -13.04 17.74
N ARG A 138 2.87 -13.86 17.21
CA ARG A 138 3.43 -15.02 17.92
C ARG A 138 4.51 -14.65 18.93
N ARG A 139 5.30 -13.62 18.64
CA ARG A 139 6.51 -13.25 19.40
C ARG A 139 6.41 -11.91 20.09
N GLY A 140 5.42 -11.09 19.72
CA GLY A 140 5.21 -9.77 20.28
C GLY A 140 4.65 -9.79 21.70
N ASN A 141 4.60 -8.59 22.27
CA ASN A 141 3.97 -8.33 23.55
C ASN A 141 2.47 -8.72 23.50
N PRO A 142 1.99 -9.64 24.36
CA PRO A 142 0.58 -10.06 24.36
C PRO A 142 -0.41 -8.92 24.61
N ASN A 143 0.02 -7.84 25.28
CA ASN A 143 -0.83 -6.67 25.53
C ASN A 143 -1.14 -5.87 24.25
N THR A 144 -0.43 -6.10 23.15
CA THR A 144 -0.63 -5.43 21.85
C THR A 144 -1.15 -6.41 20.79
N LEU A 145 -1.70 -7.55 21.21
CA LEU A 145 -2.21 -8.58 20.31
C LEU A 145 -3.37 -8.06 19.45
N THR A 146 -4.22 -7.19 19.99
CA THR A 146 -5.33 -6.57 19.25
C THR A 146 -4.81 -5.65 18.15
N ASP A 147 -3.73 -4.90 18.41
CA ASP A 147 -3.10 -4.02 17.41
C ASP A 147 -2.50 -4.84 16.27
N ALA A 148 -1.86 -5.96 16.60
CA ALA A 148 -1.33 -6.90 15.61
C ALA A 148 -2.45 -7.59 14.80
N GLY A 149 -3.60 -7.85 15.42
CA GLY A 149 -4.79 -8.38 14.75
C GLY A 149 -5.38 -7.39 13.74
N VAL A 150 -5.50 -6.11 14.11
CA VAL A 150 -5.91 -5.04 13.18
C VAL A 150 -4.90 -4.90 12.05
N ALA A 151 -3.60 -4.96 12.35
CA ALA A 151 -2.55 -4.92 11.33
C ALA A 151 -2.69 -6.04 10.30
N ALA A 152 -2.99 -7.27 10.75
CA ALA A 152 -3.24 -8.41 9.88
C ALA A 152 -4.50 -8.22 9.02
N GLN A 153 -5.60 -7.71 9.60
CA GLN A 153 -6.83 -7.43 8.86
C GLN A 153 -6.64 -6.39 7.76
N MET A 154 -5.81 -5.36 8.01
CA MET A 154 -5.50 -4.34 7.02
C MET A 154 -4.59 -4.83 5.90
N ALA A 155 -3.94 -5.97 6.09
CA ALA A 155 -3.02 -6.59 5.13
C ALA A 155 -3.68 -7.69 4.27
N LEU A 156 -4.93 -8.09 4.57
CA LEU A 156 -5.72 -9.09 3.86
C LEU A 156 -6.57 -8.44 2.76
#